data_AF-A0A6J0UQD3-F1
#
_entry.id   AF-A0A6J0UQD3-F1
#
_cell.length_a   1.000
_cell.length_b   1.000
_cell.length_c   1.000
_cell.angle_alpha   90.00
_cell.angle_beta   90.00
_cell.angle_gamma   90.00
#
_symmetry.space_group_name_H-M   'P 1'
#
loop_
_entity.id
_entity.type
_entity.pdbx_description
1 polymer ?
#
loop_
_entity_poly.entity_id
_entity_poly.type
_entity_poly.pdbx_seq_one_letter_code
_entity_poly.pdbx_strand_id
1 'polypeptide(L)'
;MEEKLNKVAPWLKKTFGDQPIPPYEVDPRTVDILYELAECNECRDGDASLLIEDMKQKAAEYGSDGSYLQDLLTESLNLSFSSLSKVSVTYLNNLVDTAIALETKDTSLASFIPAINDLTSDLCVTESKNRDVELELSNLRRKLTSALVLEKRLQDDLVKTEELLVMEKAKAESRTQNMKFLKDKSEDIKFRIKAAEEQLSASGLDASLTHESLVKLSEKLAEIKKQAVPLKKKLESYLDLTPSPSLARVKIEEAKRELEALEAEFSTKVDMTARSVVLPTKRPFT
;
A
#
# COMPACT_ATOMS: atom_id res chain seq x y z
N MET A 1 -11.51 44.59 -54.55
CA MET A 1 -11.86 44.97 -53.16
C MET A 1 -13.07 45.91 -53.16
N GLU A 2 -13.03 47.00 -53.93
CA GLU A 2 -14.14 47.97 -54.05
C GLU A 2 -15.45 47.35 -54.56
N GLU A 3 -15.41 46.50 -55.58
CA GLU A 3 -16.59 45.76 -56.08
C GLU A 3 -17.22 44.85 -55.02
N LYS A 4 -16.39 44.13 -54.24
CA LYS A 4 -16.88 43.25 -53.16
C LYS A 4 -17.51 44.05 -52.03
N LEU A 5 -16.91 45.19 -51.67
CA LEU A 5 -17.47 46.11 -50.67
C LEU A 5 -18.80 46.73 -51.11
N ASN A 6 -18.96 47.03 -52.39
CA ASN A 6 -20.21 47.54 -52.95
C ASN A 6 -21.37 46.55 -52.85
N LYS A 7 -21.08 45.24 -52.74
CA LYS A 7 -22.08 44.19 -52.47
C LYS A 7 -22.30 43.94 -50.97
N VAL A 8 -21.22 43.93 -50.19
CA VAL A 8 -21.26 43.69 -48.73
C VAL A 8 -21.99 44.79 -47.97
N ALA A 9 -21.75 46.06 -48.29
CA ALA A 9 -22.36 47.20 -47.59
C ALA A 9 -23.91 47.23 -47.65
N PRO A 10 -24.57 47.09 -48.82
CA PRO A 10 -26.03 47.02 -48.88
C PRO A 10 -26.58 45.73 -48.28
N TRP A 11 -25.87 44.60 -48.42
CA TRP A 11 -26.25 43.35 -47.78
C TRP A 11 -26.27 43.48 -46.25
N LEU A 12 -25.21 44.01 -45.64
CA LEU A 12 -25.17 44.28 -44.20
C LEU A 12 -26.32 45.21 -43.76
N LYS A 13 -26.58 46.28 -44.53
CA LYS A 13 -27.71 47.18 -44.24
C LYS A 13 -29.06 46.45 -44.29
N LYS A 14 -29.25 45.55 -45.26
CA LYS A 14 -30.47 44.73 -45.37
C LYS A 14 -30.59 43.75 -44.20
N THR A 15 -29.50 43.08 -43.81
CA THR A 15 -29.49 42.08 -42.74
C THR A 15 -29.73 42.67 -41.36
N PHE A 16 -29.15 43.84 -41.07
CA PHE A 16 -29.32 44.51 -39.77
C PHE A 16 -30.58 45.41 -39.72
N GLY A 17 -31.18 45.74 -40.85
CA GLY A 17 -32.39 46.56 -40.92
C GLY A 17 -32.17 47.94 -40.28
N ASP A 18 -32.91 48.21 -39.20
CA ASP A 18 -32.81 49.47 -38.44
C ASP A 18 -31.71 49.43 -37.35
N GLN A 19 -31.07 48.28 -37.12
CA GLN A 19 -30.00 48.16 -36.14
C GLN A 19 -28.67 48.68 -36.70
N PRO A 20 -27.82 49.30 -35.86
CA PRO A 20 -26.50 49.75 -36.30
C PRO A 20 -25.61 48.54 -36.65
N ILE A 21 -24.97 48.58 -37.81
CA ILE A 21 -24.00 47.56 -38.24
C ILE A 21 -22.79 47.61 -37.29
N PRO A 22 -22.39 46.47 -36.68
CA PRO A 22 -21.21 46.43 -35.83
C PRO A 22 -19.94 46.87 -36.59
N PRO A 23 -19.02 47.60 -35.95
CA PRO A 23 -17.77 47.97 -36.58
C PRO A 23 -16.96 46.71 -36.92
N TYR A 24 -16.47 46.62 -38.15
CA TYR A 24 -15.64 45.52 -38.63
C TYR A 24 -14.39 46.06 -39.34
N GLU A 25 -13.34 45.25 -39.36
CA GLU A 25 -12.09 45.60 -40.02
C GLU A 25 -12.20 45.41 -41.53
N VAL A 26 -11.87 46.44 -42.31
CA VAL A 26 -11.93 46.40 -43.78
C VAL A 26 -10.59 45.88 -44.33
N ASP A 27 -10.24 44.65 -43.97
CA ASP A 27 -9.11 43.92 -44.54
C ASP A 27 -9.57 43.05 -45.74
N PRO A 28 -8.72 42.81 -46.76
CA PRO A 28 -9.04 41.94 -47.88
C PRO A 28 -9.66 40.59 -47.50
N ARG A 29 -9.12 39.93 -46.47
CA ARG A 29 -9.63 38.64 -45.98
C ARG A 29 -11.02 38.79 -45.38
N THR A 30 -11.23 39.80 -44.55
CA THR A 30 -12.54 40.08 -43.94
C THR A 30 -13.60 40.44 -44.99
N VAL A 31 -13.25 41.27 -45.97
CA VAL A 31 -14.13 41.62 -47.10
C VAL A 31 -14.47 40.40 -47.94
N ASP A 32 -13.51 39.52 -48.20
CA ASP A 32 -13.74 38.28 -48.95
C ASP A 32 -14.69 37.32 -48.22
N ILE A 33 -14.52 37.14 -46.91
CA ILE A 33 -15.42 36.32 -46.07
C ILE A 33 -16.84 36.91 -46.06
N LEU A 34 -16.97 38.22 -45.87
CA LEU A 34 -18.28 38.88 -45.87
C LEU A 34 -18.95 38.82 -47.24
N TYR A 35 -18.18 38.89 -48.32
CA TYR A 35 -18.69 38.77 -49.69
C TYR A 35 -19.22 37.36 -49.97
N GLU A 36 -18.45 36.32 -49.62
CA GLU A 36 -18.90 34.92 -49.73
C GLU A 36 -20.14 34.65 -48.88
N LEU A 37 -20.19 35.21 -47.67
CA LEU A 37 -21.35 35.09 -46.80
C LEU A 37 -22.57 35.81 -47.37
N ALA A 38 -22.39 36.98 -47.98
CA ALA A 38 -23.44 37.72 -48.66
C ALA A 38 -23.99 36.93 -49.85
N GLU A 39 -23.14 36.35 -50.69
CA GLU A 39 -23.55 35.49 -51.80
C GLU A 39 -24.30 34.24 -51.33
N CYS A 40 -23.78 33.55 -50.32
CA CYS A 40 -24.43 32.37 -49.76
C CYS A 40 -25.79 32.71 -49.13
N ASN A 41 -25.88 33.85 -48.45
CA ASN A 41 -27.12 34.32 -47.85
C ASN A 41 -28.14 34.69 -48.93
N GLU A 42 -27.77 35.52 -49.91
CA GLU A 42 -28.65 35.88 -51.03
C GLU A 42 -29.18 34.67 -51.79
N CYS A 43 -28.33 33.67 -52.03
CA CYS A 43 -28.73 32.42 -52.69
C CYS A 43 -29.78 31.67 -51.85
N ARG A 44 -29.51 31.47 -50.55
CA ARG A 44 -30.43 30.78 -49.64
C ARG A 44 -31.73 31.55 -49.39
N ASP A 45 -31.66 32.88 -49.30
CA ASP A 45 -32.83 33.76 -49.22
C ASP A 45 -33.68 33.64 -50.48
N GLY A 46 -33.05 33.54 -51.65
CA GLY A 46 -33.71 33.30 -52.92
C GLY A 46 -34.46 31.97 -52.93
N ASP A 47 -33.78 30.87 -52.55
CA ASP A 47 -34.39 29.54 -52.45
C ASP A 47 -35.56 29.51 -51.46
N ALA A 48 -35.38 30.13 -50.28
CA ALA A 48 -36.44 30.25 -49.28
C ALA A 48 -37.63 31.07 -49.79
N SER A 49 -37.37 32.16 -50.51
CA SER A 49 -38.42 32.99 -51.11
C SER A 49 -39.20 32.24 -52.17
N LEU A 50 -38.52 31.45 -53.02
CA LEU A 50 -39.17 30.59 -54.01
C LEU A 50 -40.05 29.53 -53.35
N LEU A 51 -39.56 28.89 -52.30
CA LEU A 51 -40.35 27.91 -51.53
C LEU A 51 -41.59 28.56 -50.90
N ILE A 52 -41.45 29.74 -50.31
CA ILE A 52 -42.57 30.48 -49.72
C ILE A 52 -43.62 30.80 -50.78
N GLU A 53 -43.20 31.25 -51.97
CA GLU A 53 -44.13 31.60 -53.04
C GLU A 53 -44.84 30.37 -53.61
N ASP A 54 -44.12 29.26 -53.82
CA ASP A 54 -44.69 27.98 -54.21
C ASP A 54 -45.72 27.48 -53.18
N MET A 55 -45.42 27.58 -51.89
CA MET A 55 -46.36 27.19 -50.83
C MET A 55 -47.61 28.08 -50.81
N LYS A 56 -47.47 29.39 -51.02
CA LYS A 56 -48.62 30.31 -51.13
C LYS A 56 -49.48 29.99 -52.34
N GLN A 57 -48.85 29.73 -53.49
CA GLN A 57 -49.56 29.35 -54.70
C GLN A 57 -50.34 28.05 -54.48
N LYS A 58 -49.69 27.00 -53.96
CA LYS A 58 -50.36 25.73 -53.63
C LYS A 58 -51.51 25.93 -52.65
N ALA A 59 -51.34 26.75 -51.61
CA ALA A 59 -52.40 27.04 -50.66
C ALA A 59 -53.61 27.72 -51.34
N ALA A 60 -53.36 28.66 -52.27
CA ALA A 60 -54.41 29.31 -53.04
C ALA A 60 -55.12 28.34 -54.01
N GLU A 61 -54.37 27.47 -54.67
CA GLU A 61 -54.91 26.41 -55.54
C GLU A 61 -55.78 25.43 -54.74
N TYR A 62 -55.27 24.87 -53.64
CA TYR A 62 -56.03 23.97 -52.77
C TYR A 62 -57.27 24.63 -52.16
N GLY A 63 -57.18 25.91 -51.77
CA GLY A 63 -58.34 26.66 -51.27
C GLY A 63 -59.41 26.87 -52.33
N SER A 64 -59.00 27.13 -53.58
CA SER A 64 -59.91 27.29 -54.72
C SER A 64 -60.57 25.96 -55.11
N ASP A 65 -59.80 24.87 -55.18
CA ASP A 65 -60.30 23.52 -55.42
C ASP A 65 -61.27 23.07 -54.32
N GLY A 66 -60.94 23.37 -53.05
CA GLY A 66 -61.82 23.08 -51.92
C GLY A 66 -63.16 23.82 -52.01
N SER A 67 -63.13 25.10 -52.37
CA SER A 67 -64.34 25.91 -52.59
C SER A 67 -65.17 25.36 -53.76
N TYR A 68 -64.51 25.04 -54.87
CA TYR A 68 -65.16 24.44 -56.05
C TYR A 68 -65.85 23.11 -55.71
N LEU A 69 -65.18 22.22 -54.97
CA LEU A 69 -65.77 20.95 -54.56
C LEU A 69 -66.93 21.14 -53.59
N GLN A 70 -66.84 22.10 -52.68
CA GLN A 70 -67.93 22.44 -51.76
C GLN A 70 -69.18 22.95 -52.51
N ASP A 71 -68.99 23.85 -53.46
CA ASP A 71 -70.07 24.41 -54.29
C ASP A 71 -70.69 23.29 -55.14
N LEU A 72 -69.87 22.45 -55.78
CA LEU A 72 -70.34 21.30 -56.55
C LEU A 72 -71.20 20.35 -55.71
N LEU A 73 -70.74 19.97 -54.51
CA LEU A 73 -71.49 19.07 -53.61
C LEU A 73 -72.82 19.69 -53.16
N THR A 74 -72.83 21.00 -52.91
CA THR A 74 -74.01 21.72 -52.45
C THR A 74 -75.03 21.90 -53.57
N GLU A 75 -74.60 22.33 -54.76
CA GLU A 75 -75.49 22.63 -55.88
C GLU A 75 -75.99 21.37 -56.62
N SER A 76 -75.12 20.38 -56.83
CA SER A 76 -75.47 19.20 -57.64
C SER A 76 -76.10 18.06 -56.83
N LEU A 77 -75.70 17.89 -55.57
CA LEU A 77 -76.15 16.77 -54.73
C LEU A 77 -76.97 17.22 -53.51
N ASN A 78 -77.10 18.54 -53.27
CA ASN A 78 -77.74 19.10 -52.08
C ASN A 78 -77.15 18.55 -50.76
N LEU A 79 -75.85 18.19 -50.80
CA LEU A 79 -75.10 17.66 -49.67
C LEU A 79 -74.42 18.83 -48.96
N SER A 80 -75.04 19.31 -47.89
CA SER A 80 -74.46 20.31 -46.99
C SER A 80 -74.08 19.68 -45.66
N PHE A 81 -73.12 20.26 -44.93
CA PHE A 81 -72.82 19.88 -43.54
C PHE A 81 -74.07 19.89 -42.63
N SER A 82 -75.06 20.75 -42.92
CA SER A 82 -76.32 20.78 -42.18
C SER A 82 -77.25 19.59 -42.44
N SER A 83 -77.01 18.85 -43.53
CA SER A 83 -77.76 17.63 -43.90
C SER A 83 -77.21 16.38 -43.22
N LEU A 84 -76.00 16.45 -42.65
CA LEU A 84 -75.32 15.34 -41.98
C LEU A 84 -75.74 15.27 -40.51
N SER A 85 -75.76 14.04 -39.98
CA SER A 85 -75.88 13.82 -38.54
C SER A 85 -74.65 14.42 -37.82
N LYS A 86 -74.85 14.90 -36.59
CA LYS A 86 -73.76 15.38 -35.72
C LYS A 86 -72.61 14.36 -35.63
N VAL A 87 -72.94 13.07 -35.56
CA VAL A 87 -71.96 11.98 -35.48
C VAL A 87 -71.11 11.90 -36.76
N SER A 88 -71.73 12.05 -37.93
CA SER A 88 -71.04 12.03 -39.22
C SER A 88 -70.08 13.22 -39.35
N VAL A 89 -70.49 14.41 -38.90
CA VAL A 89 -69.63 15.60 -38.86
C VAL A 89 -68.42 15.36 -37.95
N THR A 90 -68.62 14.75 -36.78
CA THR A 90 -67.50 14.39 -35.89
C THR A 90 -66.51 13.43 -36.54
N TYR A 91 -66.97 12.40 -37.25
CA TYR A 91 -66.07 11.48 -37.95
C TYR A 91 -65.25 12.17 -39.03
N LEU A 92 -65.86 13.07 -39.81
CA LEU A 92 -65.15 13.84 -40.83
C LEU A 92 -64.12 14.78 -40.21
N ASN A 93 -64.48 15.49 -39.14
CA ASN A 93 -63.54 16.36 -38.43
C ASN A 93 -62.37 15.54 -37.86
N ASN A 94 -62.62 14.41 -37.20
CA ASN A 94 -61.55 13.55 -36.71
C ASN A 94 -60.64 13.04 -37.84
N LEU A 95 -61.20 12.72 -39.01
CA LEU A 95 -60.42 12.29 -40.17
C LEU A 95 -59.50 13.41 -40.67
N VAL A 96 -60.01 14.65 -40.75
CA VAL A 96 -59.23 15.83 -41.12
C VAL A 96 -58.17 16.15 -40.07
N ASP A 97 -58.53 16.15 -38.79
CA ASP A 97 -57.61 16.40 -37.67
C ASP A 97 -56.48 15.36 -37.65
N THR A 98 -56.80 14.09 -37.94
CA THR A 98 -55.79 13.02 -38.02
C THR A 98 -54.89 13.20 -39.24
N ALA A 99 -55.43 13.61 -40.39
CA ALA A 99 -54.64 13.92 -41.59
C ALA A 99 -53.67 15.09 -41.34
N ILE A 100 -54.13 16.15 -40.65
CA ILE A 100 -53.29 17.28 -40.24
C ILE A 100 -52.21 16.83 -39.26
N ALA A 101 -52.57 16.02 -38.25
CA ALA A 101 -51.62 15.53 -37.25
C ALA A 101 -50.55 14.60 -37.83
N LEU A 102 -50.89 13.84 -38.87
CA LEU A 102 -49.97 12.97 -39.62
C LEU A 102 -49.29 13.69 -40.79
N GLU A 103 -49.57 14.99 -40.98
CA GLU A 103 -49.05 15.81 -42.09
C GLU A 103 -49.28 15.18 -43.48
N THR A 104 -50.43 14.54 -43.68
CA THR A 104 -50.77 13.88 -44.95
C THR A 104 -51.32 14.86 -45.98
N LYS A 105 -51.05 14.60 -47.27
CA LYS A 105 -51.53 15.41 -48.39
C LYS A 105 -53.05 15.40 -48.53
N ASP A 106 -53.67 14.25 -48.29
CA ASP A 106 -55.10 14.03 -48.44
C ASP A 106 -55.61 13.00 -47.44
N THR A 107 -56.93 12.77 -47.44
CA THR A 107 -57.56 11.77 -46.57
C THR A 107 -57.63 10.37 -47.20
N SER A 108 -56.82 10.09 -48.22
CA SER A 108 -56.83 8.79 -48.88
C SER A 108 -56.04 7.75 -48.08
N LEU A 109 -56.42 6.48 -48.23
CA LEU A 109 -55.69 5.37 -47.62
C LEU A 109 -54.22 5.30 -48.08
N ALA A 110 -53.94 5.73 -49.32
CA ALA A 110 -52.58 5.74 -49.87
C ALA A 110 -51.67 6.75 -49.15
N SER A 111 -52.24 7.82 -48.58
CA SER A 111 -51.51 8.78 -47.75
C SER A 111 -51.43 8.34 -46.29
N PHE A 112 -52.55 7.83 -45.73
CA PHE A 112 -52.61 7.42 -44.32
C PHE A 112 -51.77 6.20 -43.99
N ILE A 113 -51.79 5.16 -44.83
CA ILE A 113 -51.10 3.89 -44.52
C ILE A 113 -49.59 4.07 -44.36
N PRO A 114 -48.87 4.74 -45.28
CA PRO A 114 -47.45 5.03 -45.10
C PRO A 114 -47.18 5.89 -43.87
N ALA A 115 -47.93 6.98 -43.65
CA ALA A 115 -47.73 7.88 -42.51
C ALA A 115 -47.91 7.16 -41.16
N ILE A 116 -48.92 6.29 -41.04
CA ILE A 116 -49.13 5.46 -39.84
C ILE A 116 -47.98 4.46 -39.66
N ASN A 117 -47.51 3.84 -40.74
CA ASN A 117 -46.40 2.88 -40.67
C ASN A 117 -45.10 3.57 -40.26
N ASP A 118 -44.80 4.74 -40.81
CA ASP A 118 -43.63 5.55 -40.46
C ASP A 118 -43.68 5.94 -38.98
N LEU A 119 -44.81 6.49 -38.51
CA LEU A 119 -45.01 6.82 -37.10
C LEU A 119 -44.88 5.61 -36.17
N THR A 120 -45.41 4.45 -36.58
CA THR A 120 -45.30 3.20 -35.82
C THR A 120 -43.85 2.71 -35.76
N SER A 121 -43.11 2.84 -36.86
CA SER A 121 -41.70 2.51 -36.94
C SER A 121 -40.87 3.40 -36.02
N ASP A 122 -41.11 4.72 -36.07
CA ASP A 122 -40.44 5.71 -35.24
C ASP A 122 -40.73 5.49 -33.75
N LEU A 123 -41.98 5.14 -33.41
CA LEU A 123 -42.35 4.77 -32.05
C LEU A 123 -41.54 3.56 -31.57
N CYS A 124 -41.48 2.49 -32.36
CA CYS A 124 -40.73 1.27 -32.03
C CYS A 124 -39.22 1.56 -31.84
N VAL A 125 -38.63 2.35 -32.74
CA VAL A 125 -37.21 2.77 -32.63
C VAL A 125 -36.98 3.59 -31.36
N THR A 126 -37.89 4.52 -31.05
CA THR A 126 -37.79 5.38 -29.87
C THR A 126 -37.94 4.58 -28.57
N GLU A 127 -38.90 3.65 -28.52
CA GLU A 127 -39.08 2.74 -27.38
C GLU A 127 -37.86 1.86 -27.16
N SER A 128 -37.26 1.30 -28.21
CA SER A 128 -36.03 0.52 -28.12
C SER A 128 -34.87 1.36 -27.55
N LYS A 129 -34.66 2.58 -28.07
CA LYS A 129 -33.64 3.50 -27.56
C LYS A 129 -33.87 3.86 -26.09
N ASN A 130 -35.12 4.09 -25.71
CA ASN A 130 -35.47 4.41 -24.32
C ASN A 130 -35.14 3.24 -23.39
N ARG A 131 -35.45 2.01 -23.81
CA ARG A 131 -35.08 0.79 -23.07
C ARG A 131 -33.57 0.64 -22.91
N ASP A 132 -32.79 0.93 -23.94
CA ASP A 132 -31.32 0.88 -23.88
C ASP A 132 -30.76 1.92 -22.89
N VAL A 133 -31.30 3.14 -22.91
CA VAL A 133 -30.94 4.20 -21.96
C VAL A 133 -31.30 3.81 -20.52
N GLU A 134 -32.46 3.20 -20.29
CA GLU A 134 -32.87 2.70 -18.98
C GLU A 134 -31.93 1.62 -18.44
N LEU A 135 -31.48 0.70 -19.32
CA LEU A 135 -30.51 -0.34 -18.96
C LEU A 135 -29.15 0.27 -18.58
N GLU A 136 -28.64 1.22 -19.37
CA GLU A 136 -27.39 1.92 -19.06
C GLU A 136 -27.50 2.74 -17.77
N LEU A 137 -28.63 3.41 -17.54
CA LEU A 137 -28.89 4.14 -16.31
C LEU A 137 -28.87 3.21 -15.09
N SER A 138 -29.50 2.03 -15.20
CA SER A 138 -29.47 1.00 -14.16
C SER A 138 -28.06 0.48 -13.88
N ASN A 139 -27.27 0.25 -14.94
CA ASN A 139 -25.87 -0.16 -14.85
C ASN A 139 -25.01 0.89 -14.14
N LEU A 140 -25.14 2.16 -14.53
CA LEU A 140 -24.44 3.29 -13.92
C LEU A 140 -24.83 3.46 -12.45
N ARG A 141 -26.12 3.34 -12.11
CA ARG A 141 -26.57 3.38 -10.71
C ARG A 141 -25.91 2.28 -9.87
N ARG A 142 -25.84 1.04 -10.37
CA ARG A 142 -25.16 -0.05 -9.67
C ARG A 142 -23.67 0.22 -9.48
N LYS A 143 -22.98 0.69 -10.52
CA LYS A 143 -21.56 1.06 -10.44
C LYS A 143 -21.33 2.18 -9.42
N LEU A 144 -22.17 3.21 -9.42
CA LEU A 144 -22.11 4.31 -8.46
C LEU A 144 -22.29 3.81 -7.03
N THR A 145 -23.29 2.96 -6.77
CA THR A 145 -23.49 2.37 -5.45
C THR A 145 -22.26 1.56 -4.99
N SER A 146 -21.67 0.74 -5.86
CA SER A 146 -20.44 0.01 -5.54
C SER A 146 -19.25 0.94 -5.25
N ALA A 147 -19.10 2.02 -6.00
CA ALA A 147 -18.05 3.01 -5.79
C ALA A 147 -18.22 3.73 -4.45
N LEU A 148 -19.44 4.15 -4.10
CA LEU A 148 -19.74 4.80 -2.82
C LEU A 148 -19.47 3.89 -1.62
N VAL A 149 -19.80 2.60 -1.72
CA VAL A 149 -19.48 1.62 -0.67
C VAL A 149 -17.97 1.46 -0.51
N LEU A 150 -17.22 1.41 -1.62
CA LEU A 150 -15.75 1.33 -1.58
C LEU A 150 -15.14 2.60 -0.99
N GLU A 151 -15.61 3.77 -1.40
CA GLU A 151 -15.19 5.07 -0.85
C GLU A 151 -15.37 5.10 0.66
N LYS A 152 -16.54 4.68 1.15
CA LYS A 152 -16.80 4.66 2.59
C LYS A 152 -15.84 3.73 3.34
N ARG A 153 -15.55 2.56 2.78
CA ARG A 153 -14.58 1.62 3.34
C ARG A 153 -13.17 2.21 3.37
N LEU A 154 -12.73 2.86 2.28
CA LEU A 154 -11.42 3.49 2.22
C LEU A 154 -11.29 4.63 3.23
N GLN A 155 -12.35 5.39 3.44
CA GLN A 155 -12.39 6.43 4.47
C GLN A 155 -12.22 5.83 5.88
N ASP A 156 -12.92 4.74 6.18
CA ASP A 156 -12.80 4.06 7.47
C ASP A 156 -11.40 3.45 7.67
N ASP A 157 -10.81 2.87 6.63
CA ASP A 157 -9.45 2.32 6.67
C ASP A 157 -8.38 3.42 6.82
N LEU A 158 -8.60 4.60 6.23
CA LEU A 158 -7.74 5.77 6.40
C LEU A 158 -7.73 6.25 7.86
N VAL A 159 -8.90 6.34 8.51
CA VAL A 159 -8.99 6.72 9.93
C VAL A 159 -8.21 5.73 10.81
N LYS A 160 -8.40 4.43 10.63
CA LYS A 160 -7.65 3.39 11.38
C LYS A 160 -6.15 3.49 11.16
N THR A 161 -5.74 3.75 9.92
CA THR A 161 -4.31 3.87 9.57
C THR A 161 -3.68 5.09 10.23
N GLU A 162 -4.40 6.21 10.29
CA GLU A 162 -3.94 7.42 10.99
C GLU A 162 -3.80 7.18 12.50
N GLU A 163 -4.74 6.47 13.13
CA GLU A 163 -4.64 6.08 14.54
C GLU A 163 -3.41 5.20 14.82
N LEU A 164 -3.14 4.21 13.97
CA LEU A 164 -1.95 3.36 14.06
C LEU A 164 -0.66 4.16 13.85
N LEU A 165 -0.66 5.12 12.91
CA LEU A 165 0.47 6.00 12.66
C LEU A 165 0.82 6.83 13.90
N VAL A 166 -0.18 7.41 14.58
CA VAL A 166 0.01 8.17 15.82
C VAL A 166 0.61 7.28 16.92
N MET A 167 0.10 6.05 17.07
CA MET A 167 0.61 5.10 18.07
C MET A 167 2.06 4.69 17.80
N GLU A 168 2.40 4.34 16.56
CA GLU A 168 3.77 3.96 16.20
C GLU A 168 4.74 5.15 16.28
N LYS A 169 4.30 6.38 15.94
CA LYS A 169 5.10 7.59 16.20
C LYS A 169 5.42 7.76 17.68
N ALA A 170 4.43 7.64 18.57
CA ALA A 170 4.65 7.76 20.01
C ALA A 170 5.62 6.68 20.54
N LYS A 171 5.49 5.44 20.04
CA LYS A 171 6.37 4.32 20.39
C LYS A 171 7.79 4.50 19.86
N ALA A 172 7.95 4.99 18.63
CA ALA A 172 9.24 5.32 18.04
C ALA A 172 9.95 6.44 18.82
N GLU A 173 9.20 7.48 19.22
CA GLU A 173 9.70 8.57 20.06
C GLU A 173 10.18 8.05 21.42
N SER A 174 9.37 7.24 22.11
CA SER A 174 9.76 6.60 23.37
C SER A 174 11.02 5.73 23.25
N ARG A 175 11.12 4.93 22.17
CA ARG A 175 12.33 4.13 21.88
C ARG A 175 13.55 5.01 21.65
N THR A 176 13.39 6.13 20.94
CA THR A 176 14.47 7.08 20.65
C THR A 176 14.97 7.74 21.94
N GLN A 177 14.05 8.17 22.82
CA GLN A 177 14.38 8.71 24.13
C GLN A 177 15.10 7.68 25.01
N ASN A 178 14.61 6.43 25.05
CA ASN A 178 15.25 5.36 25.80
C ASN A 178 16.65 5.02 25.27
N MET A 179 16.83 5.01 23.95
CA MET A 179 18.14 4.81 23.33
C MET A 179 19.12 5.92 23.72
N LYS A 180 18.67 7.18 23.72
CA LYS A 180 19.47 8.32 24.18
C LYS A 180 19.89 8.16 25.64
N PHE A 181 18.94 7.84 26.52
CA PHE A 181 19.22 7.59 27.94
C PHE A 181 20.25 6.47 28.15
N LEU A 182 20.11 5.33 27.45
CA LEU A 182 21.05 4.21 27.55
C LEU A 182 22.44 4.59 27.05
N LYS A 183 22.53 5.40 25.99
CA LYS A 183 23.81 5.92 25.49
C LYS A 183 24.49 6.81 26.53
N ASP A 184 23.76 7.79 27.08
CA ASP A 184 24.27 8.69 28.12
C ASP A 184 24.71 7.88 29.35
N LYS A 185 23.95 6.85 29.74
CA LYS A 185 24.29 5.97 30.86
C LYS A 185 25.53 5.11 30.61
N SER A 186 25.71 4.64 29.38
CA SER A 186 26.90 3.89 28.96
C SER A 186 28.15 4.77 29.04
N GLU A 187 28.05 6.03 28.60
CA GLU A 187 29.15 6.99 28.70
C GLU A 187 29.48 7.31 30.18
N ASP A 188 28.49 7.55 31.04
CA ASP A 188 28.67 7.72 32.50
C ASP A 188 29.43 6.54 33.12
N ILE A 189 28.99 5.30 32.84
CA ILE A 189 29.66 4.09 33.36
C ILE A 189 31.10 4.01 32.85
N LYS A 190 31.34 4.32 31.58
CA LYS A 190 32.69 4.33 30.99
C LYS A 190 33.60 5.35 31.67
N PHE A 191 33.10 6.55 31.97
CA PHE A 191 33.84 7.55 32.75
C PHE A 191 34.15 7.06 34.16
N ARG A 192 33.17 6.46 34.85
CA ARG A 192 33.37 5.90 36.21
C ARG A 192 34.36 4.75 36.25
N ILE A 193 34.35 3.86 35.25
CA ILE A 193 35.34 2.78 35.13
C ILE A 193 36.74 3.37 34.99
N LYS A 194 36.94 4.30 34.05
CA LYS A 194 38.24 4.96 33.87
C LYS A 194 38.74 5.64 35.15
N ALA A 195 37.87 6.38 35.84
CA ALA A 195 38.23 7.03 37.09
C ALA A 195 38.62 6.01 38.19
N ALA A 196 37.92 4.89 38.28
CA ALA A 196 38.27 3.81 39.21
C ALA A 196 39.58 3.11 38.83
N GLU A 197 39.83 2.86 37.55
CA GLU A 197 41.09 2.31 37.04
C GLU A 197 42.28 3.24 37.33
N GLU A 198 42.10 4.54 37.14
CA GLU A 198 43.08 5.57 37.49
C GLU A 198 43.33 5.61 39.00
N GLN A 199 42.29 5.52 39.83
CA GLN A 199 42.42 5.43 41.29
C GLN A 199 43.15 4.16 41.74
N LEU A 200 42.83 3.00 41.16
CA LEU A 200 43.50 1.73 41.45
C LEU A 200 44.99 1.80 41.08
N SER A 201 45.29 2.38 39.91
CA SER A 201 46.66 2.61 39.46
C SER A 201 47.40 3.57 40.39
N ALA A 202 46.77 4.67 40.83
CA ALA A 202 47.35 5.64 41.75
C ALA A 202 47.59 5.05 43.16
N SER A 203 46.75 4.11 43.60
CA SER A 203 46.93 3.39 44.87
C SER A 203 48.07 2.34 44.84
N GLY A 204 48.71 2.15 43.68
CA GLY A 204 49.85 1.25 43.53
C GLY A 204 49.48 -0.22 43.32
N LEU A 205 48.24 -0.51 42.88
CA LEU A 205 47.83 -1.87 42.54
C LEU A 205 48.49 -2.32 41.23
N ASP A 206 49.54 -3.13 41.33
CA ASP A 206 50.22 -3.76 40.19
C ASP A 206 49.43 -5.00 39.68
N ALA A 207 49.54 -5.31 38.38
CA ALA A 207 48.88 -6.46 37.76
C ALA A 207 49.28 -7.80 38.42
N SER A 208 50.42 -7.85 39.10
CA SER A 208 50.88 -9.01 39.89
C SER A 208 50.05 -9.27 41.15
N LEU A 209 49.32 -8.27 41.67
CA LEU A 209 48.44 -8.37 42.85
C LEU A 209 46.99 -8.70 42.48
N THR A 210 46.71 -8.95 41.20
CA THR A 210 45.39 -9.43 40.77
C THR A 210 45.10 -10.82 41.35
N HIS A 211 43.82 -11.09 41.62
CA HIS A 211 43.37 -12.38 42.16
C HIS A 211 43.91 -13.57 41.34
N GLU A 212 43.86 -13.48 40.01
CA GLU A 212 44.39 -14.51 39.12
C GLU A 212 45.89 -14.76 39.34
N SER A 213 46.69 -13.70 39.46
CA SER A 213 48.13 -13.80 39.69
C SER A 213 48.45 -14.33 41.09
N LEU A 214 47.69 -13.91 42.10
CA LEU A 214 47.80 -14.41 43.48
C LEU A 214 47.48 -15.91 43.57
N VAL A 215 46.42 -16.35 42.88
CA VAL A 215 46.05 -17.77 42.81
C VAL A 215 47.16 -18.57 42.15
N LYS A 216 47.66 -18.14 40.98
CA LYS A 216 48.79 -18.82 40.30
C LYS A 216 50.04 -18.89 41.18
N LEU A 217 50.34 -17.82 41.94
CA LEU A 217 51.49 -17.80 42.85
C LEU A 217 51.26 -18.78 44.03
N SER A 218 50.05 -18.83 44.58
CA SER A 218 49.68 -19.74 45.65
C SER A 218 49.75 -21.21 45.22
N GLU A 219 49.32 -21.51 43.99
CA GLU A 219 49.42 -22.84 43.39
C GLU A 219 50.89 -23.25 43.21
N LYS A 220 51.73 -22.34 42.69
CA LYS A 220 53.18 -22.57 42.59
C LYS A 220 53.83 -22.78 43.96
N LEU A 221 53.42 -22.01 44.97
CA LEU A 221 53.93 -22.16 46.33
C LEU A 221 53.51 -23.48 46.97
N ALA A 222 52.29 -23.93 46.72
CA ALA A 222 51.81 -25.24 47.16
C ALA A 222 52.61 -26.37 46.50
N GLU A 223 52.90 -26.26 45.20
CA GLU A 223 53.72 -27.22 44.46
C GLU A 223 55.17 -27.24 45.00
N ILE A 224 55.79 -26.09 45.23
CA ILE A 224 57.13 -26.00 45.83
C ILE A 224 57.12 -26.59 47.25
N LYS A 225 56.10 -26.31 48.08
CA LYS A 225 55.98 -26.91 49.41
C LYS A 225 55.86 -28.43 49.33
N LYS A 226 55.07 -28.96 48.40
CA LYS A 226 54.93 -30.40 48.16
C LYS A 226 56.26 -31.04 47.79
N GLN A 227 57.12 -30.35 47.04
CA GLN A 227 58.47 -30.80 46.69
C GLN A 227 59.49 -30.63 47.84
N ALA A 228 59.32 -29.61 48.69
CA ALA A 228 60.20 -29.35 49.83
C ALA A 228 60.02 -30.36 50.98
N VAL A 229 58.81 -30.90 51.18
CA VAL A 229 58.52 -31.92 52.22
C VAL A 229 59.42 -33.16 52.11
N PRO A 230 59.55 -33.85 50.96
CA PRO A 230 60.43 -35.00 50.83
C PRO A 230 61.92 -34.62 50.89
N LEU A 231 62.30 -33.43 50.41
CA LEU A 231 63.67 -32.91 50.51
C LEU A 231 64.08 -32.63 51.96
N LYS A 232 63.18 -32.03 52.76
CA LYS A 232 63.41 -31.79 54.19
C LYS A 232 63.48 -33.10 54.98
N LYS A 233 62.64 -34.08 54.64
CA LYS A 233 62.71 -35.43 55.23
C LYS A 233 64.03 -36.15 54.90
N LYS A 234 64.55 -35.98 53.68
CA LYS A 234 65.91 -36.43 53.32
C LYS A 234 66.97 -35.69 54.17
N LEU A 235 66.87 -34.37 54.30
CA LEU A 235 67.83 -33.61 55.10
C LEU A 235 67.82 -33.99 56.59
N GLU A 236 66.65 -34.22 57.18
CA GLU A 236 66.51 -34.73 58.55
C GLU A 236 67.17 -36.11 58.73
N SER A 237 67.09 -37.00 57.75
CA SER A 237 67.85 -38.27 57.81
C SER A 237 69.38 -38.10 57.75
N TYR A 238 69.88 -36.96 57.25
CA TYR A 238 71.31 -36.63 57.23
C TYR A 238 71.77 -35.83 58.47
N LEU A 239 70.84 -35.34 59.31
CA LEU A 239 71.15 -34.54 60.49
C LEU A 239 71.68 -35.38 61.68
N ASP A 240 71.44 -36.69 61.68
CA ASP A 240 72.02 -37.64 62.66
C ASP A 240 73.50 -37.97 62.37
N LEU A 241 74.04 -37.54 61.23
CA LEU A 241 75.44 -37.71 60.85
C LEU A 241 76.25 -36.48 61.22
N THR A 242 77.35 -36.66 61.97
CA THR A 242 78.23 -35.56 62.36
C THR A 242 78.84 -34.86 61.13
N PRO A 243 79.00 -33.52 61.12
CA PRO A 243 79.32 -32.75 59.91
C PRO A 243 80.68 -33.03 59.24
N SER A 244 81.56 -33.83 59.83
CA SER A 244 82.87 -34.16 59.27
C SER A 244 82.91 -35.60 58.69
N PRO A 245 83.26 -35.77 57.40
CA PRO A 245 83.26 -37.07 56.72
C PRO A 245 84.17 -38.13 57.36
N SER A 246 85.26 -37.69 58.00
CA SER A 246 86.22 -38.53 58.69
C SER A 246 85.68 -39.08 60.02
N LEU A 247 84.90 -38.28 60.76
CA LEU A 247 84.34 -38.68 62.06
C LEU A 247 83.09 -39.56 61.88
N ALA A 248 82.29 -39.30 60.85
CA ALA A 248 81.18 -40.17 60.45
C ALA A 248 81.67 -41.58 60.08
N ARG A 249 82.81 -41.69 59.39
CA ARG A 249 83.41 -42.98 59.03
C ARG A 249 83.89 -43.77 60.25
N VAL A 250 84.41 -43.09 61.28
CA VAL A 250 84.79 -43.72 62.56
C VAL A 250 83.57 -44.20 63.32
N LYS A 251 82.50 -43.39 63.42
CA LYS A 251 81.25 -43.80 64.09
C LYS A 251 80.50 -44.91 63.38
N ILE A 252 80.52 -44.94 62.05
CA ILE A 252 79.97 -46.06 61.26
C ILE A 252 80.75 -47.35 61.56
N GLU A 253 82.07 -47.25 61.73
CA GLU A 253 82.91 -48.42 62.02
C GLU A 253 82.79 -48.86 63.49
N GLU A 254 82.63 -47.94 64.44
CA GLU A 254 82.27 -48.24 65.84
C GLU A 254 80.90 -48.93 65.93
N ALA A 255 79.88 -48.40 65.26
CA ALA A 255 78.55 -49.02 65.24
C ALA A 255 78.56 -50.39 64.54
N LYS A 256 79.39 -50.59 63.51
CA LYS A 256 79.62 -51.92 62.92
C LYS A 256 80.28 -52.88 63.89
N ARG A 257 81.28 -52.44 64.66
CA ARG A 257 81.91 -53.26 65.69
C ARG A 257 80.96 -53.58 66.84
N GLU A 258 80.11 -52.64 67.25
CA GLU A 258 79.06 -52.90 68.24
C GLU A 258 78.01 -53.88 67.71
N LEU A 259 77.63 -53.79 66.42
CA LEU A 259 76.75 -54.76 65.77
C LEU A 259 77.37 -56.15 65.71
N GLU A 260 78.64 -56.28 65.27
CA GLU A 260 79.36 -57.56 65.25
C GLU A 260 79.52 -58.15 66.66
N ALA A 261 79.73 -57.31 67.68
CA ALA A 261 79.77 -57.76 69.07
C ALA A 261 78.41 -58.27 69.56
N LEU A 262 77.31 -57.57 69.25
CA LEU A 262 75.94 -57.99 69.58
C LEU A 262 75.50 -59.22 68.78
N GLU A 263 75.90 -59.35 67.51
CA GLU A 263 75.65 -60.55 66.69
C GLU A 263 76.46 -61.74 67.20
N ALA A 264 77.69 -61.54 67.68
CA ALA A 264 78.47 -62.58 68.34
C ALA A 264 77.88 -62.97 69.71
N GLU A 265 77.37 -62.01 70.48
CA GLU A 265 76.67 -62.26 71.74
C GLU A 265 75.33 -62.98 71.52
N PHE A 266 74.62 -62.65 70.44
CA PHE A 266 73.42 -63.35 69.99
C PHE A 266 73.74 -64.76 69.52
N SER A 267 74.80 -64.94 68.72
CA SER A 267 75.24 -66.26 68.24
C SER A 267 75.68 -67.17 69.38
N THR A 268 76.37 -66.64 70.40
CA THR A 268 76.74 -67.41 71.60
C THR A 268 75.54 -67.75 72.49
N LYS A 269 74.53 -66.87 72.57
CA LYS A 269 73.24 -67.19 73.22
C LYS A 269 72.44 -68.25 72.45
N VAL A 270 72.44 -68.21 71.12
CA VAL A 270 71.76 -69.20 70.27
C VAL A 270 72.45 -70.57 70.37
N ASP A 271 73.79 -70.62 70.41
CA ASP A 271 74.56 -71.86 70.58
C ASP A 271 74.47 -72.45 72.01
N MET A 272 74.32 -71.62 73.05
CA MET A 272 74.02 -72.07 74.42
C MET A 272 72.61 -72.70 74.52
N THR A 273 71.62 -72.20 73.76
CA THR A 273 70.26 -72.75 73.75
C THR A 273 70.10 -74.04 72.93
N ALA A 274 71.08 -74.41 72.10
CA ALA A 274 71.02 -75.63 71.27
C ALA A 274 71.63 -76.88 71.93
N ARG A 275 72.33 -76.76 73.08
CA ARG A 275 73.09 -77.86 73.72
C ARG A 275 72.54 -78.37 75.07
N SER A 276 71.35 -77.95 75.51
CA SER A 276 70.72 -78.46 76.73
C SER A 276 69.21 -78.73 76.61
N VAL A 277 68.88 -80.02 76.49
CA VAL A 277 67.77 -80.74 77.16
C VAL A 277 66.42 -80.93 76.44
N VAL A 278 65.91 -82.14 76.67
CA VAL A 278 64.81 -82.96 76.13
C VAL A 278 63.43 -82.60 76.75
N LEU A 279 62.33 -82.96 76.05
CA LEU A 279 60.91 -83.20 76.45
C LEU A 279 60.68 -83.51 77.96
N PRO A 280 59.48 -83.35 78.62
CA PRO A 280 58.10 -83.56 78.09
C PRO A 280 56.89 -82.76 78.70
N THR A 281 55.78 -82.70 77.94
CA THR A 281 54.39 -83.13 78.32
C THR A 281 53.54 -82.47 79.45
N LYS A 282 52.38 -81.91 79.03
CA LYS A 282 51.02 -81.86 79.68
C LYS A 282 50.89 -81.02 80.97
N ARG A 283 49.80 -80.28 81.27
CA ARG A 283 48.33 -80.31 80.98
C ARG A 283 47.70 -79.10 81.76
N PRO A 284 46.37 -78.94 81.94
CA PRO A 284 45.33 -78.35 81.08
C PRO A 284 44.56 -77.19 81.81
N PHE A 285 43.30 -76.92 81.37
CA PHE A 285 42.26 -76.00 81.91
C PHE A 285 42.40 -74.54 81.44
N THR A 286 41.44 -73.89 80.80
CA THR A 286 40.02 -74.14 80.43
C THR A 286 39.71 -73.26 79.23
#